data_AF-A0A7R9PCL4-F1
#
_entry.id   AF-A0A7R9PCL4-F1
#
_cell.length_a   1.000
_cell.length_b   1.000
_cell.length_c   1.000
_cell.angle_alpha   90.00
_cell.angle_beta   90.00
_cell.angle_gamma   90.00
#
_symmetry.space_group_name_H-M   'P 1'
#
loop_
_entity.id
_entity.type
_entity.pdbx_description
1 polymer ?
#
loop_
_entity_poly.entity_id
_entity_poly.type
_entity_poly.pdbx_seq_one_letter_code
_entity_poly.pdbx_strand_id
1 'polypeptide(L)'
;MESFYNIATEALADYNATTKAKMDIVLFRYALEHLSRICRILSTPGGCGLLVGVGGSGRQSLTRLATAISGYHLFQPEITKNYEQRQTLDHLAECFALLLIGLSRQIRTGYLTGEHEWRDDLKGILKLSGGEGKNVTFLLTETQIKEEVFLQDVDSLLNSGEVPNLFAIDEQQEILEVDRNN
;
A
#
# COMPACT_ATOMS: atom_id res chain seq x y z
N MET A 1 -13.22 17.08 23.31
CA MET A 1 -11.89 16.42 23.23
C MET A 1 -11.86 15.17 24.10
N GLU A 2 -12.42 15.21 25.31
CA GLU A 2 -12.56 14.03 26.19
C GLU A 2 -13.38 12.88 25.56
N SER A 3 -14.47 13.18 24.86
CA SER A 3 -15.23 12.17 24.11
C SER A 3 -14.39 11.44 23.05
N PHE A 4 -13.59 12.19 22.28
CA PHE A 4 -12.70 11.61 21.27
C PHE A 4 -11.56 10.80 21.88
N TYR A 5 -11.05 11.24 23.05
CA TYR A 5 -10.06 10.48 23.81
C TYR A 5 -10.60 9.10 24.24
N ASN A 6 -11.84 9.05 24.74
CA ASN A 6 -12.47 7.79 25.15
C ASN A 6 -12.61 6.84 23.96
N ILE A 7 -13.12 7.33 22.82
CA ILE A 7 -13.25 6.54 21.58
C ILE A 7 -11.90 6.02 21.12
N ALA A 8 -10.87 6.87 21.08
CA ALA A 8 -9.53 6.46 20.63
C ALA A 8 -8.90 5.43 21.58
N THR A 9 -9.18 5.52 22.88
CA THR A 9 -8.68 4.58 23.89
C THR A 9 -9.37 3.22 23.79
N GLU A 10 -10.68 3.21 23.61
CA GLU A 10 -11.47 1.99 23.37
C GLU A 10 -11.02 1.30 22.07
N ALA A 11 -10.93 2.05 20.97
CA ALA A 11 -10.45 1.52 19.70
C ALA A 11 -9.02 0.96 19.78
N LEU A 12 -8.13 1.59 20.56
CA LEU A 12 -6.78 1.07 20.80
C LEU A 12 -6.81 -0.23 21.59
N ALA A 13 -7.69 -0.35 22.58
CA ALA A 13 -7.87 -1.58 23.34
C ALA A 13 -8.39 -2.73 22.45
N ASP A 14 -9.41 -2.46 21.63
CA ASP A 14 -9.99 -3.43 20.69
C ASP A 14 -8.97 -3.88 19.64
N TYR A 15 -8.21 -2.94 19.08
CA TYR A 15 -7.12 -3.24 18.16
C TYR A 15 -6.09 -4.19 18.81
N ASN A 16 -5.68 -3.90 20.04
CA ASN A 16 -4.71 -4.70 20.79
C ASN A 16 -5.25 -6.07 21.24
N ALA A 17 -6.57 -6.22 21.35
CA ALA A 17 -7.23 -7.48 21.65
C ALA A 17 -7.35 -8.40 20.43
N THR A 18 -7.52 -7.82 19.24
CA THR A 18 -7.76 -8.56 17.98
C THR A 18 -6.49 -8.81 17.17
N THR A 19 -5.46 -7.98 17.32
CA THR A 19 -4.26 -7.99 16.47
C THR A 19 -3.02 -8.46 17.23
N LYS A 20 -2.17 -9.28 16.59
CA LYS A 20 -0.88 -9.73 17.16
C LYS A 20 0.14 -8.60 17.32
N ALA A 21 0.17 -7.68 16.34
CA ALA A 21 1.05 -6.52 16.34
C ALA A 21 0.47 -5.40 17.23
N LYS A 22 0.63 -5.54 18.55
CA LYS A 22 0.13 -4.59 19.54
C LYS A 22 0.81 -3.23 19.43
N MET A 23 0.03 -2.18 19.68
CA MET A 23 0.49 -0.81 19.72
C MET A 23 0.44 -0.29 21.16
N ASP A 24 1.60 0.16 21.66
CA ASP A 24 1.72 0.88 22.93
C ASP A 24 1.85 2.37 22.63
N ILE A 25 0.71 3.06 22.57
CA ILE A 25 0.62 4.49 22.23
C ILE A 25 0.07 5.23 23.43
N VAL A 26 0.77 6.28 23.85
CA VAL A 26 0.24 7.24 24.82
C VAL A 26 -0.59 8.30 24.09
N LEU A 27 -1.90 8.36 24.37
CA LEU A 27 -2.81 9.34 23.79
C LEU A 27 -2.79 10.64 24.59
N PHE A 28 -1.92 11.58 24.22
CA PHE A 28 -1.90 12.94 24.73
C PHE A 28 -2.55 13.92 23.74
N ARG A 29 -2.79 15.16 24.17
CA ARG A 29 -3.53 16.17 23.38
C ARG A 29 -3.06 16.29 21.92
N TYR A 30 -1.77 16.49 21.68
CA TYR A 30 -1.27 16.63 20.30
C TYR A 30 -1.43 15.34 19.48
N ALA A 31 -1.25 14.17 20.09
CA ALA A 31 -1.52 12.89 19.41
C ALA A 31 -2.98 12.78 18.97
N LEU A 32 -3.93 13.19 19.83
CA LEU A 32 -5.36 13.24 19.48
C LEU A 32 -5.65 14.25 18.37
N GLU A 33 -5.00 15.42 18.39
CA GLU A 33 -5.13 16.42 17.32
C GLU A 33 -4.65 15.87 15.97
N HIS A 34 -3.51 15.17 15.95
CA HIS A 34 -3.02 14.50 14.73
C HIS A 34 -3.90 13.34 14.30
N LEU A 35 -4.34 12.50 15.24
CA LEU A 35 -5.25 11.39 14.99
C LEU A 35 -6.56 11.88 14.35
N SER A 36 -7.14 12.96 14.89
CA SER A 36 -8.36 13.58 14.34
C SER A 36 -8.17 14.07 12.90
N ARG A 37 -7.00 14.61 12.56
CA ARG A 37 -6.69 15.00 11.16
C ARG A 37 -6.63 13.79 10.25
N ILE A 38 -6.03 12.69 10.70
CA ILE A 38 -5.95 11.45 9.91
C ILE A 38 -7.35 10.85 9.72
N CYS A 39 -8.16 10.76 10.78
CA CYS A 39 -9.56 10.28 10.66
C CYS A 39 -10.36 11.12 9.66
N ARG A 40 -10.17 12.45 9.64
CA ARG A 40 -10.81 13.34 8.67
C ARG A 40 -10.36 13.07 7.23
N ILE A 41 -9.08 12.76 7.01
CA ILE A 41 -8.58 12.34 5.68
C ILE A 41 -9.29 11.04 5.26
N LEU A 42 -9.32 10.03 6.14
CA LEU A 42 -9.96 8.74 5.86
C LEU A 42 -11.49 8.84 5.64
N SER A 43 -12.13 9.84 6.25
CA SER A 43 -13.57 10.09 6.07
C SER A 43 -13.90 10.78 4.75
N THR A 44 -12.89 11.28 4.02
CA THR A 44 -13.08 11.90 2.71
C THR A 44 -13.05 10.80 1.64
N PRO A 45 -14.04 10.71 0.73
CA PRO A 45 -14.01 9.75 -0.38
C PRO A 45 -12.73 9.91 -1.22
N GLY A 46 -11.98 8.82 -1.41
CA GLY A 46 -10.69 8.87 -2.10
C GLY A 46 -9.59 9.66 -1.37
N GLY A 47 -9.76 9.94 -0.08
CA GLY A 47 -8.82 10.76 0.69
C GLY A 47 -7.44 10.13 0.81
N CYS A 48 -6.42 10.81 0.28
CA CYS A 48 -5.02 10.45 0.43
C CYS A 48 -4.26 11.49 1.28
N GLY A 49 -3.15 11.09 1.89
CA GLY A 49 -2.32 12.02 2.66
C GLY A 49 -0.87 11.57 2.77
N LEU A 50 0.05 12.54 2.68
CA LEU A 50 1.47 12.34 2.92
C LEU A 50 1.82 12.81 4.34
N LEU A 51 2.20 11.88 5.21
CA LEU A 51 2.58 12.20 6.59
C LEU A 51 4.09 12.48 6.70
N VAL A 52 4.46 13.75 6.81
CA VAL A 52 5.86 14.18 6.97
C VAL A 52 6.18 14.45 8.44
N GLY A 53 7.36 14.03 8.90
CA GLY A 53 7.82 14.27 10.26
C GLY A 53 9.09 13.50 10.58
N VAL A 54 9.64 13.72 11.77
CA VAL A 54 10.82 12.98 12.25
C VAL A 54 10.48 11.52 12.56
N GLY A 55 11.47 10.64 12.54
CA GLY A 55 11.33 9.23 12.94
C GLY A 55 10.83 9.12 14.39
N GLY A 56 10.03 8.09 14.69
CA GLY A 56 9.49 7.86 16.04
C GLY A 56 8.32 8.76 16.47
N SER A 57 7.86 9.69 15.62
CA SER A 57 6.73 10.60 15.91
C SER A 57 5.35 9.92 16.01
N GLY A 58 5.27 8.60 15.82
CA GLY A 58 4.02 7.84 15.92
C GLY A 58 3.13 7.93 14.68
N ARG A 59 3.57 8.53 13.56
CA ARG A 59 2.79 8.66 12.31
C ARG A 59 2.15 7.33 11.88
N GLN A 60 2.95 6.27 11.79
CA GLN A 60 2.46 4.95 11.39
C GLN A 60 1.44 4.39 12.40
N SER A 61 1.74 4.46 13.69
CA SER A 61 0.87 3.97 14.77
C SER A 61 -0.46 4.73 14.82
N LEU A 62 -0.43 6.06 14.64
CA LEU A 62 -1.63 6.89 14.58
C LEU A 62 -2.46 6.61 13.33
N THR A 63 -1.84 6.38 12.17
CA THR A 63 -2.59 5.97 10.97
C THR A 63 -3.26 4.63 11.17
N ARG A 64 -2.56 3.63 11.72
CA ARG A 64 -3.15 2.32 12.04
C ARG A 64 -4.33 2.44 13.00
N LEU A 65 -4.20 3.26 14.04
CA LEU A 65 -5.28 3.54 14.97
C LEU A 65 -6.45 4.27 14.29
N ALA A 66 -6.18 5.25 13.43
CA ALA A 66 -7.22 5.96 12.68
C ALA A 66 -8.01 5.03 11.75
N THR A 67 -7.31 4.10 11.08
CA THR A 67 -7.91 3.04 10.26
C THR A 67 -8.83 2.15 11.09
N ALA A 68 -8.36 1.72 12.28
CA ALA A 68 -9.16 0.93 13.21
C ALA A 68 -10.41 1.69 13.70
N ILE A 69 -10.26 2.97 14.07
CA ILE A 69 -11.38 3.86 14.46
C ILE A 69 -12.41 4.00 13.33
N SER A 70 -11.94 4.05 12.08
CA SER A 70 -12.82 4.18 10.90
C SER A 70 -13.45 2.85 10.49
N GLY A 71 -13.05 1.72 11.10
CA GLY A 71 -13.48 0.38 10.71
C GLY A 71 -12.99 -0.05 9.32
N TYR A 72 -11.91 0.56 8.83
CA TYR A 72 -11.37 0.27 7.50
C TYR A 72 -10.39 -0.90 7.56
N HIS A 73 -10.24 -1.62 6.46
CA HIS A 73 -9.22 -2.65 6.34
C HIS A 73 -7.85 -1.98 6.17
N LEU A 74 -6.89 -2.30 7.04
CA LEU A 74 -5.52 -1.82 6.90
C LEU A 74 -4.74 -2.74 5.94
N PHE A 75 -4.18 -2.17 4.88
CA PHE A 75 -3.22 -2.85 4.03
C PHE A 75 -1.87 -2.12 4.12
N GLN A 76 -0.83 -2.83 4.56
CA GLN A 76 0.55 -2.35 4.54
C GLN A 76 1.42 -3.46 3.95
N PRO A 77 2.10 -3.23 2.82
CA PRO A 77 2.91 -4.26 2.15
C PRO A 77 4.05 -4.72 3.07
N GLU A 78 4.27 -6.02 3.20
CA GLU A 78 5.40 -6.55 3.96
C GLU A 78 6.62 -6.66 3.05
N ILE A 79 7.69 -5.92 3.36
CA ILE A 79 8.92 -6.00 2.59
C ILE A 79 9.58 -7.35 2.85
N THR A 80 9.46 -8.26 1.90
CA THR A 80 10.20 -9.50 1.88
C THR A 80 11.59 -9.27 1.28
N LYS A 81 12.48 -10.27 1.36
CA LYS A 81 13.79 -10.21 0.69
C LYS A 81 13.69 -10.10 -0.84
N ASN A 82 12.54 -10.45 -1.42
CA ASN A 82 12.31 -10.46 -2.86
C ASN A 82 12.04 -9.04 -3.38
N TYR A 83 11.43 -8.17 -2.57
CA TYR A 83 11.32 -6.72 -2.80
C TYR A 83 12.68 -6.01 -2.92
N GLU A 84 13.77 -6.62 -2.42
CA GLU A 84 15.11 -6.03 -2.42
C GLU A 84 16.03 -6.59 -3.51
N GLN A 85 15.61 -7.62 -4.25
CA GLN A 85 16.44 -8.22 -5.29
C GLN A 85 16.52 -7.33 -6.54
N ARG A 86 17.29 -6.26 -6.41
CA ARG A 86 17.92 -5.59 -7.55
C ARG A 86 19.04 -6.51 -8.05
N GLN A 87 18.73 -7.46 -8.92
CA GLN A 87 19.80 -8.16 -9.63
C GLN A 87 20.49 -7.14 -10.53
N THR A 88 21.63 -6.62 -10.07
CA THR A 88 22.56 -5.83 -10.86
C THR A 88 22.97 -6.62 -12.11
N LEU A 89 22.23 -6.43 -13.20
CA LEU A 89 22.69 -6.72 -14.56
C LEU A 89 23.13 -5.44 -15.30
N ASP A 90 23.21 -4.31 -14.59
CA ASP A 90 23.40 -2.99 -15.20
C ASP A 90 24.85 -2.59 -15.51
N HIS A 91 25.84 -3.50 -15.48
CA HIS A 91 27.18 -3.14 -16.00
C HIS A 91 27.80 -4.12 -16.99
N LEU A 92 27.17 -5.26 -17.30
CA LEU A 92 27.70 -6.21 -18.29
C LEU A 92 26.75 -6.51 -19.46
N ALA A 93 25.46 -6.21 -19.37
CA ALA A 93 24.51 -6.47 -20.46
C ALA A 93 24.50 -5.36 -21.54
N GLU A 94 24.69 -4.09 -21.16
CA GLU A 94 24.78 -2.99 -22.15
C GLU A 94 26.08 -3.03 -22.98
N CYS A 95 27.16 -3.60 -22.44
CA CYS A 95 28.42 -3.75 -23.18
C CYS A 95 28.39 -4.87 -24.23
N PHE A 96 27.41 -5.80 -24.22
CA PHE A 96 27.39 -6.94 -25.13
C PHE A 96 26.16 -7.05 -26.04
N ALA A 97 25.07 -6.31 -25.79
CA ALA A 97 23.85 -6.41 -26.59
C ALA A 97 23.89 -5.70 -27.96
N LEU A 98 24.87 -4.82 -28.21
CA LEU A 98 25.01 -4.15 -29.51
C LEU A 98 25.70 -5.00 -30.59
N LEU A 99 26.15 -6.23 -30.29
CA LEU A 99 26.97 -7.01 -31.23
C LEU A 99 26.33 -8.23 -31.89
N LEU A 100 25.08 -8.64 -31.60
CA LEU A 100 24.49 -9.82 -32.25
C LEU A 100 23.02 -9.63 -32.69
N ILE A 101 22.92 -9.11 -33.91
CA ILE A 101 22.03 -9.46 -35.03
C ILE A 101 20.87 -10.44 -34.72
N GLY A 102 19.66 -9.94 -35.01
CA GLY A 102 18.58 -10.63 -35.72
C GLY A 102 18.48 -12.15 -35.61
N LEU A 103 17.71 -12.63 -34.64
CA LEU A 103 16.87 -13.82 -34.76
C LEU A 103 15.74 -13.71 -33.75
N SER A 104 14.53 -13.94 -34.24
CA SER A 104 13.32 -14.14 -33.48
C SER A 104 13.58 -15.05 -32.29
N ARG A 105 13.38 -14.54 -31.08
CA ARG A 105 13.05 -15.35 -29.90
C ARG A 105 12.60 -14.42 -28.78
N GLN A 106 11.35 -14.60 -28.39
CA GLN A 106 10.88 -14.46 -27.02
C GLN A 106 12.05 -14.69 -26.04
N ILE A 107 12.62 -13.63 -25.49
CA ILE A 107 13.34 -13.75 -24.23
C ILE A 107 12.43 -13.06 -23.22
N ARG A 108 11.50 -13.86 -22.71
CA ARG A 108 10.98 -13.66 -21.35
C ARG A 108 12.18 -13.84 -20.43
N THR A 109 12.90 -12.76 -20.14
CA THR A 109 13.85 -12.73 -19.04
C THR A 109 13.00 -12.67 -17.77
N GLY A 110 12.61 -13.84 -17.27
CA GLY A 110 11.98 -13.96 -15.96
C GLY A 110 13.02 -13.76 -14.88
N TYR A 111 13.19 -12.52 -14.41
CA TYR A 111 13.82 -12.13 -13.15
C TYR A 111 13.28 -10.74 -12.73
N LEU A 112 12.02 -10.69 -12.30
CA LEU A 112 11.35 -9.50 -11.74
C LEU A 112 10.70 -9.91 -10.41
N THR A 113 11.48 -10.08 -9.35
CA THR A 113 10.95 -10.60 -8.07
C THR A 113 10.37 -9.50 -7.17
N GLY A 114 10.89 -8.27 -7.22
CA GLY A 114 10.39 -7.16 -6.40
C GLY A 114 9.14 -6.48 -6.98
N GLU A 115 9.18 -6.12 -8.28
CA GLU A 115 8.03 -5.54 -8.96
C GLU A 115 6.80 -6.48 -8.97
N HIS A 116 7.01 -7.79 -9.10
CA HIS A 116 5.91 -8.75 -9.12
C HIS A 116 5.18 -8.82 -7.77
N GLU A 117 5.91 -8.88 -6.65
CA GLU A 117 5.29 -8.88 -5.32
C GLU A 117 4.57 -7.55 -5.03
N TRP A 118 5.16 -6.43 -5.43
CA TRP A 118 4.52 -5.11 -5.35
C TRP A 118 3.22 -5.05 -6.14
N ARG A 119 3.25 -5.48 -7.40
CA ARG A 119 2.06 -5.51 -8.26
C ARG A 119 1.02 -6.49 -7.73
N ASP A 120 1.41 -7.63 -7.16
CA ASP A 120 0.49 -8.55 -6.51
C ASP A 120 -0.19 -7.93 -5.28
N ASP A 121 0.56 -7.20 -4.46
CA ASP A 121 0.02 -6.44 -3.34
C ASP A 121 -1.00 -5.39 -3.83
N LEU A 122 -0.68 -4.66 -4.90
CA LEU A 122 -1.60 -3.72 -5.56
C LEU A 122 -2.85 -4.40 -6.11
N LYS A 123 -2.71 -5.59 -6.71
CA LYS A 123 -3.87 -6.39 -7.14
C LYS A 123 -4.76 -6.75 -5.96
N GLY A 124 -4.17 -7.17 -4.84
CA GLY A 124 -4.87 -7.54 -3.62
C GLY A 124 -5.71 -6.38 -3.08
N ILE A 125 -5.14 -5.18 -2.96
CA ILE A 125 -5.90 -4.00 -2.53
C ILE A 125 -7.02 -3.64 -3.50
N LEU A 126 -6.77 -3.63 -4.82
CA LEU A 126 -7.79 -3.24 -5.80
C LEU A 126 -8.94 -4.25 -5.86
N LYS A 127 -8.66 -5.55 -5.69
CA LYS A 127 -9.72 -6.57 -5.56
C LYS A 127 -10.54 -6.37 -4.29
N LEU A 128 -9.89 -6.07 -3.16
CA LEU A 128 -10.59 -5.81 -1.88
C LEU A 128 -11.46 -4.54 -1.93
N SER A 129 -10.91 -3.44 -2.45
CA SER A 129 -11.64 -2.17 -2.47
C SER A 129 -12.63 -2.07 -3.63
N GLY A 130 -12.16 -2.34 -4.85
CA GLY A 130 -12.94 -2.21 -6.08
C GLY A 130 -13.81 -3.41 -6.42
N GLY A 131 -13.41 -4.63 -6.03
CA GLY A 131 -14.22 -5.84 -6.28
C GLY A 131 -15.20 -6.14 -5.14
N GLU A 132 -14.72 -6.13 -3.89
CA GLU A 132 -15.56 -6.46 -2.72
C GLU A 132 -16.23 -5.24 -2.08
N GLY A 133 -15.93 -4.01 -2.52
CA GLY A 133 -16.52 -2.78 -1.97
C GLY A 133 -16.05 -2.42 -0.56
N LYS A 134 -14.93 -3.00 -0.08
CA LYS A 134 -14.43 -2.72 1.28
C LYS A 134 -13.68 -1.39 1.33
N ASN A 135 -13.90 -0.63 2.40
CA ASN A 135 -13.07 0.54 2.68
C ASN A 135 -11.68 0.09 3.13
N VAL A 136 -10.65 0.48 2.38
CA VAL A 136 -9.25 0.10 2.64
C VAL A 136 -8.41 1.34 2.92
N THR A 137 -7.55 1.29 3.95
CA THR A 137 -6.43 2.23 4.10
C THR A 137 -5.15 1.56 3.63
N PHE A 138 -4.60 2.06 2.52
CA PHE A 138 -3.26 1.71 2.08
C PHE A 138 -2.21 2.53 2.83
N LEU A 139 -1.26 1.87 3.49
CA LEU A 139 -0.20 2.51 4.27
C LEU A 139 1.18 2.09 3.74
N LEU A 140 1.88 3.04 3.14
CA LEU A 140 3.26 2.89 2.66
C LEU A 140 4.20 3.80 3.45
N THR A 141 5.33 3.26 3.91
CA THR A 141 6.38 4.02 4.61
C THR A 141 7.62 4.18 3.74
N GLU A 142 8.44 5.19 4.05
CA GLU A 142 9.69 5.46 3.32
C GLU A 142 10.60 4.23 3.24
N THR A 143 10.72 3.47 4.34
CA THR A 143 11.52 2.24 4.42
C THR A 143 11.04 1.12 3.50
N GLN A 144 9.80 1.19 3.00
CA GLN A 144 9.17 0.20 2.13
C GLN A 144 9.36 0.54 0.64
N ILE A 145 9.79 1.76 0.33
CA ILE A 145 10.05 2.18 -1.06
C ILE A 145 11.43 1.66 -1.46
N LYS A 146 11.47 0.58 -2.22
CA LYS A 146 12.72 -0.07 -2.66
C LYS A 146 13.10 0.27 -4.09
N GLU A 147 12.09 0.51 -4.93
CA GLU A 147 12.26 0.79 -6.35
C GLU A 147 11.43 2.02 -6.73
N GLU A 148 11.91 2.78 -7.72
CA GLU A 148 11.21 3.98 -8.22
C GLU A 148 9.84 3.64 -8.80
N VAL A 149 9.68 2.43 -9.35
CA VAL A 149 8.41 1.94 -9.92
C VAL A 149 7.27 1.95 -8.90
N PHE A 150 7.54 1.78 -7.59
CA PHE A 150 6.48 1.80 -6.58
C PHE A 150 5.84 3.18 -6.50
N LEU A 151 6.65 4.24 -6.60
CA LEU A 151 6.15 5.61 -6.60
C LEU A 151 5.43 5.96 -7.90
N GLN A 152 5.88 5.41 -9.04
CA GLN A 152 5.19 5.58 -10.32
C GLN A 152 3.82 4.92 -10.34
N ASP A 153 3.72 3.70 -9.79
CA ASP A 153 2.45 2.99 -9.67
C ASP A 153 1.50 3.69 -8.67
N VAL A 154 2.02 4.17 -7.53
CA VAL A 154 1.23 5.00 -6.59
C VAL A 154 0.72 6.27 -7.25
N ASP A 155 1.56 6.97 -8.02
CA ASP A 155 1.15 8.17 -8.76
C ASP A 155 0.05 7.84 -9.78
N SER A 156 0.17 6.72 -10.49
CA SER A 156 -0.87 6.23 -11.41
C SER A 156 -2.19 5.99 -10.68
N LEU A 157 -2.17 5.29 -9.54
CA LEU A 157 -3.37 5.06 -8.73
C LEU A 157 -4.01 6.37 -8.24
N LEU A 158 -3.21 7.37 -7.86
CA LEU A 158 -3.73 8.65 -7.38
C LEU A 158 -4.35 9.49 -8.49
N ASN A 159 -3.80 9.42 -9.71
CA ASN A 159 -4.24 10.25 -10.84
C ASN A 159 -5.37 9.61 -11.66
N SER A 160 -5.27 8.31 -11.96
CA SER A 160 -6.23 7.60 -12.82
C SER A 160 -7.03 6.51 -12.09
N GLY A 161 -6.63 6.14 -10.87
CA GLY A 161 -7.25 5.01 -10.16
C GLY A 161 -6.81 3.64 -10.70
N GLU A 162 -5.86 3.59 -11.64
CA GLU A 162 -5.39 2.34 -12.25
C GLU A 162 -3.87 2.34 -12.42
N VAL A 163 -3.29 1.14 -12.39
CA VAL A 163 -1.90 0.92 -12.80
C VAL A 163 -1.91 0.25 -14.18
N PRO A 164 -1.20 0.79 -15.19
CA PRO A 164 -1.14 0.19 -16.51
C PRO A 164 -0.65 -1.26 -16.49
N ASN A 165 -1.31 -2.10 -17.28
CA ASN A 165 -0.99 -3.54 -17.44
C ASN A 165 -0.92 -4.31 -16.11
N LEU A 166 -1.62 -3.84 -15.07
CA LEU A 166 -1.63 -4.53 -13.78
C LEU A 166 -2.39 -5.86 -13.87
N PHE A 167 -3.60 -5.85 -14.42
CA PHE A 167 -4.43 -7.03 -14.59
C PHE A 167 -4.39 -7.51 -16.04
N ALA A 168 -4.40 -8.84 -16.22
CA ALA A 168 -4.71 -9.42 -17.52
C ALA A 168 -6.20 -9.25 -17.85
N ILE A 169 -6.56 -9.32 -19.13
CA ILE A 169 -7.92 -9.04 -19.62
C ILE A 169 -8.96 -9.98 -18.99
N ASP A 170 -8.59 -11.24 -18.80
CA ASP A 170 -9.38 -12.26 -18.11
C ASP A 170 -9.59 -11.94 -16.62
N GLU A 171 -8.54 -11.51 -15.91
CA GLU A 171 -8.68 -11.07 -14.51
C GLU A 171 -9.60 -9.85 -14.37
N GLN A 172 -9.55 -8.91 -15.32
CA GLN A 172 -10.43 -7.73 -15.31
C GLN A 172 -11.90 -8.13 -15.46
N GLN A 173 -12.20 -9.11 -16.32
CA GLN A 173 -13.57 -9.60 -16.49
C GLN A 173 -14.10 -10.24 -15.21
N GLU A 174 -13.27 -11.06 -14.54
CA GLU A 174 -13.65 -11.69 -13.27
C GLU A 174 -13.97 -10.65 -12.19
N ILE A 175 -13.14 -9.61 -12.04
CA ILE A 175 -13.37 -8.54 -11.05
C ILE A 175 -14.68 -7.79 -11.34
N LEU A 176 -14.96 -7.48 -12.62
CA LEU A 176 -16.20 -6.82 -13.02
C LEU A 176 -17.45 -7.69 -12.77
N GLU A 177 -17.32 -9.02 -12.87
CA GLU A 177 -18.40 -9.92 -12.51
C GLU A 177 -18.67 -9.94 -11.01
N VAL A 178 -17.62 -9.89 -10.17
CA VAL A 178 -17.76 -9.80 -8.71
C VAL A 178 -18.44 -8.49 -8.31
N ASP A 179 -17.99 -7.35 -8.84
CA ASP A 179 -18.57 -6.03 -8.55
C ASP A 179 -20.06 -5.95 -8.93
N ARG A 180 -20.45 -6.56 -10.06
CA ARG A 180 -21.87 -6.60 -10.50
C ARG A 180 -22.79 -7.43 -9.61
N ASN A 181 -22.24 -8.38 -8.86
CA ASN A 181 -23.00 -9.29 -8.02
C ASN A 181 -23.15 -8.78 -6.57
N ASN A 182 -22.55 -7.64 -6.25
CA ASN A 182 -22.57 -6.99 -4.94
C ASN A 182 -23.58 -5.83 -4.92
#